data_AF-A0A536Y1S3-F1
#
_entry.id   AF-A0A536Y1S3-F1
#
_cell.length_a   1.000
_cell.length_b   1.000
_cell.length_c   1.000
_cell.angle_alpha   90.00
_cell.angle_beta   90.00
_cell.angle_gamma   90.00
#
_symmetry.space_group_name_H-M   'P 1'
#
loop_
_entity.id
_entity.type
_entity.pdbx_description
1 polymer ?
#
loop_
_entity_poly.entity_id
_entity_poly.type
_entity_poly.pdbx_seq_one_letter_code
_entity_poly.pdbx_strand_id
1 'polypeptide(L)'
;MYDFANSGYTTVVITAVFNAYFVAVIAGNAPWATFAWTAALSASYALILLTGPVIGAYADLRAAKKPLLVLTTAGCVVATALLAFTGPGTLALAVALLVFSNFCFGCGENLVAAFLPELARGESLGRVSGWGWSLGYLGGLLTLGLCLGYVIWAQAHGQEPQQFVPVTMLITAATFAA
;
A
#
# COMPACT_ATOMS: atom_id res chain seq x y z
N MET A 1 -13.40 7.38 -2.43
CA MET A 1 -12.69 8.23 -1.44
C MET A 1 -11.28 7.70 -1.33
N TYR A 2 -10.28 8.44 -1.78
CA TYR A 2 -8.92 7.90 -1.96
C TYR A 2 -8.31 7.38 -0.64
N ASP A 3 -8.34 8.19 0.42
CA ASP A 3 -7.74 7.84 1.71
C ASP A 3 -8.33 6.58 2.35
N PHE A 4 -9.64 6.36 2.19
CA PHE A 4 -10.35 5.15 2.66
C PHE A 4 -9.80 3.88 2.00
N ALA A 5 -9.65 3.94 0.67
CA ALA A 5 -9.21 2.82 -0.14
C ALA A 5 -7.70 2.57 0.06
N ASN A 6 -6.91 3.64 0.20
CA ASN A 6 -5.46 3.56 0.30
C ASN A 6 -4.96 3.05 1.67
N SER A 7 -5.68 3.36 2.75
CA SER A 7 -5.31 2.96 4.11
C SER A 7 -5.30 1.44 4.31
N GLY A 8 -6.08 0.68 3.54
CA GLY A 8 -6.04 -0.79 3.57
C GLY A 8 -4.68 -1.36 3.15
N TYR A 9 -3.98 -0.69 2.23
CA TYR A 9 -2.64 -1.09 1.80
C TYR A 9 -1.62 -0.96 2.94
N THR A 10 -1.59 0.17 3.64
CA THR A 10 -0.61 0.38 4.72
C THR A 10 -0.85 -0.57 5.88
N THR A 11 -2.11 -0.79 6.28
CA THR A 11 -2.42 -1.70 7.38
C THR A 11 -2.10 -3.15 7.03
N VAL A 12 -2.61 -3.65 5.91
CA VAL A 12 -2.50 -5.08 5.57
C VAL A 12 -1.14 -5.43 4.98
N VAL A 13 -0.62 -4.63 4.05
CA VAL A 13 0.63 -4.95 3.33
C VAL A 13 1.84 -4.50 4.15
N ILE A 14 1.88 -3.24 4.57
CA ILE A 14 3.08 -2.68 5.19
C ILE A 14 3.22 -3.09 6.66
N THR A 15 2.13 -3.09 7.43
CA THR A 15 2.24 -3.28 8.89
C THR A 15 1.99 -4.70 9.37
N ALA A 16 0.91 -5.37 8.92
CA ALA A 16 0.41 -6.57 9.58
C ALA A 16 0.70 -7.87 8.82
N VAL A 17 0.00 -8.10 7.71
CA VAL A 17 -0.14 -9.44 7.11
C VAL A 17 1.04 -9.76 6.18
N PHE A 18 1.29 -8.91 5.18
CA PHE A 18 2.33 -9.22 4.18
C PHE A 18 3.74 -9.10 4.76
N ASN A 19 3.98 -8.15 5.68
CA ASN A 19 5.23 -8.06 6.43
C ASN A 19 5.56 -9.36 7.17
N ALA A 20 4.61 -9.87 7.96
CA ALA A 20 4.80 -11.13 8.68
C ALA A 20 5.02 -12.32 7.71
N TYR A 21 4.29 -12.38 6.60
CA TYR A 21 4.47 -13.38 5.56
C TYR A 21 5.85 -13.29 4.89
N PHE A 22 6.32 -12.08 4.59
CA PHE A 22 7.62 -11.86 3.99
C PHE A 22 8.74 -12.39 4.90
N VAL A 23 8.70 -12.07 6.18
CA VAL A 23 9.72 -12.50 7.15
C VAL A 23 9.66 -14.01 7.38
N ALA A 24 8.47 -14.54 7.67
CA ALA A 24 8.32 -15.93 8.08
C ALA A 24 8.44 -16.92 6.91
N VAL A 25 7.87 -16.59 5.75
CA VAL A 25 7.71 -17.53 4.63
C VAL A 25 8.64 -17.23 3.47
N ILE A 26 8.65 -15.98 2.98
CA ILE A 26 9.44 -15.63 1.79
C ILE A 26 10.94 -15.67 2.10
N ALA A 27 11.32 -15.07 3.23
CA ALA A 27 12.69 -15.08 3.73
C ALA A 27 12.99 -16.26 4.67
N GLY A 28 12.00 -17.12 4.95
CA GLY A 28 12.17 -18.35 5.73
C GLY A 28 12.71 -18.14 7.15
N ASN A 29 12.28 -17.09 7.85
CA ASN A 29 12.78 -16.69 9.17
C ASN A 29 14.30 -16.49 9.22
N ALA A 30 14.93 -16.13 8.10
CA ALA A 30 16.35 -15.81 8.10
C ALA A 30 16.64 -14.58 9.00
N PRO A 31 17.79 -14.54 9.70
CA PRO A 31 18.15 -13.41 10.57
C PRO A 31 18.18 -12.05 9.85
N TRP A 32 18.41 -12.05 8.54
CA TRP A 32 18.44 -10.86 7.68
C TRP A 32 17.05 -10.46 7.14
N ALA A 33 16.00 -11.23 7.38
CA ALA A 33 14.68 -11.03 6.79
C ALA A 33 14.11 -9.63 7.09
N THR A 34 14.16 -9.22 8.36
CA THR A 34 13.71 -7.88 8.79
C THR A 34 14.54 -6.78 8.16
N PHE A 35 15.85 -7.00 7.99
CA PHE A 35 16.71 -6.04 7.30
C PHE A 35 16.36 -5.92 5.81
N ALA A 36 16.10 -7.04 5.13
CA ALA A 36 15.66 -7.01 3.73
C ALA A 36 14.32 -6.29 3.56
N TRP A 37 13.38 -6.50 4.47
CA TRP A 37 12.09 -5.80 4.49
C TRP A 37 12.27 -4.28 4.64
N THR A 38 13.01 -3.85 5.66
CA THR A 38 13.23 -2.42 5.92
C THR A 38 14.06 -1.77 4.82
N ALA A 39 15.08 -2.45 4.30
CA ALA A 39 15.89 -1.97 3.18
C ALA A 39 15.04 -1.79 1.91
N ALA A 40 14.12 -2.71 1.61
CA ALA A 40 13.19 -2.57 0.50
C ALA A 40 12.29 -1.33 0.65
N LEU A 41 11.71 -1.11 1.83
CA LEU A 41 10.92 0.09 2.10
C LEU A 41 11.78 1.37 2.01
N SER A 42 12.99 1.37 2.56
CA SER A 42 13.92 2.49 2.46
C SER A 42 14.27 2.83 1.02
N ALA A 43 14.51 1.82 0.18
CA ALA A 43 14.75 2.02 -1.25
C ALA A 43 13.53 2.66 -1.93
N SER A 44 12.32 2.19 -1.61
CA SER A 44 11.08 2.78 -2.11
C SER A 44 10.92 4.25 -1.69
N TYR A 45 11.16 4.57 -0.42
CA TYR A 45 11.11 5.96 0.07
C TYR A 45 12.20 6.85 -0.56
N ALA A 46 13.40 6.32 -0.79
CA ALA A 46 14.44 7.04 -1.51
C ALA A 46 13.99 7.37 -2.94
N LEU A 47 13.35 6.43 -3.64
CA LEU A 47 12.77 6.69 -4.96
C LEU A 47 11.71 7.79 -4.89
N ILE A 48 10.76 7.70 -3.95
CA ILE A 48 9.72 8.73 -3.76
C ILE A 48 10.33 10.10 -3.51
N LEU A 49 11.35 10.18 -2.65
CA LEU A 49 12.05 11.43 -2.34
C LEU A 49 12.70 12.03 -3.59
N LEU A 50 13.37 11.21 -4.40
CA LEU A 50 14.06 11.66 -5.61
C LEU A 50 13.10 12.05 -6.73
N THR A 51 11.99 11.33 -6.90
CA THR A 51 11.02 11.59 -7.97
C THR A 51 9.96 12.62 -7.59
N GLY A 52 9.74 12.86 -6.30
CA GLY A 52 8.69 13.75 -5.78
C GLY A 52 8.68 15.14 -6.44
N PRO A 53 9.81 15.87 -6.49
CA PRO A 53 9.86 17.18 -7.15
C PRO A 53 9.53 17.13 -8.64
N VAL A 54 9.97 16.07 -9.33
CA VAL A 54 9.76 15.91 -10.78
C VAL A 54 8.30 15.60 -11.08
N ILE A 55 7.71 14.65 -10.35
CA ILE A 55 6.30 14.27 -10.50
C ILE A 55 5.39 15.45 -10.12
N GLY A 56 5.69 16.15 -9.03
CA GLY A 56 4.95 17.34 -8.60
C GLY A 56 4.97 18.45 -9.64
N ALA A 57 6.17 18.83 -10.10
CA ALA A 57 6.32 19.84 -11.15
C ALA A 57 5.60 19.46 -12.44
N TYR A 58 5.69 18.19 -12.86
CA TYR A 58 4.98 17.70 -14.03
C TYR A 58 3.45 17.77 -13.83
N ALA A 59 2.96 17.39 -12.65
CA ALA A 59 1.54 17.43 -12.32
C ALA A 59 0.97 18.86 -12.35
N ASP A 60 1.71 19.82 -11.82
CA ASP A 60 1.34 21.25 -11.82
C ASP A 60 1.40 21.86 -13.22
N LEU A 61 2.48 21.64 -13.98
CA LEU A 61 2.67 22.22 -15.32
C LEU A 61 1.67 21.70 -16.36
N ARG A 62 1.25 20.44 -16.23
CA ARG A 62 0.36 19.77 -17.20
C ARG A 62 -1.09 19.68 -16.74
N ALA A 63 -1.43 20.24 -15.56
CA ALA A 63 -2.69 20.00 -14.88
C ALA A 63 -3.05 18.49 -14.81
N ALA A 64 -2.03 17.65 -14.67
CA ALA A 64 -2.11 16.20 -14.83
C ALA A 64 -2.26 15.45 -13.50
N LYS A 65 -2.56 16.16 -12.40
CA LYS A 65 -2.71 15.57 -11.06
C LYS A 65 -3.69 14.39 -11.04
N LYS A 66 -4.83 14.52 -11.72
CA LYS A 66 -5.88 13.48 -11.75
C LYS A 66 -5.46 12.22 -12.53
N PRO A 67 -4.97 12.30 -13.78
CA PRO A 67 -4.51 11.11 -14.50
C PRO A 67 -3.27 10.47 -13.84
N LEU A 68 -2.37 11.26 -13.26
CA LEU A 68 -1.24 10.71 -12.49
C LEU A 68 -1.71 9.96 -11.25
N LEU A 69 -2.69 10.51 -10.52
CA LEU A 69 -3.27 9.84 -9.37
C LEU A 69 -3.82 8.48 -9.78
N VAL A 70 -4.67 8.42 -10.81
CA VAL A 70 -5.23 7.16 -11.35
C VAL A 70 -4.13 6.18 -11.74
N LEU A 71 -3.07 6.64 -12.42
CA LEU A 71 -1.95 5.79 -12.82
C LEU A 71 -1.23 5.20 -11.61
N THR A 72 -0.92 6.04 -10.61
CA THR A 72 -0.25 5.58 -9.38
C THR A 72 -1.13 4.63 -8.56
N THR A 73 -2.43 4.87 -8.49
CA THR A 73 -3.39 3.95 -7.85
C THR A 73 -3.44 2.61 -8.58
N ALA A 74 -3.61 2.62 -9.89
CA ALA A 74 -3.65 1.40 -10.70
C ALA A 74 -2.35 0.61 -10.57
N GLY A 75 -1.20 1.29 -10.60
CA GLY A 75 0.11 0.68 -10.36
C GLY A 75 0.21 0.03 -8.98
N CYS A 76 -0.26 0.71 -7.94
CA CYS A 76 -0.28 0.16 -6.58
C CYS A 76 -1.21 -1.06 -6.48
N VAL A 77 -2.45 -0.95 -6.94
CA VAL A 77 -3.45 -2.04 -6.92
C VAL A 77 -2.94 -3.27 -7.65
N VAL A 78 -2.42 -3.10 -8.87
CA VAL A 78 -1.88 -4.21 -9.67
C VAL A 78 -0.68 -4.85 -8.97
N ALA A 79 0.24 -4.03 -8.44
CA ALA A 79 1.39 -4.54 -7.73
C ALA A 79 1.00 -5.30 -6.45
N THR A 80 0.04 -4.79 -5.68
CA THR A 80 -0.52 -5.46 -4.51
C THR A 80 -1.20 -6.78 -4.89
N ALA A 81 -1.98 -6.81 -5.96
CA ALA A 81 -2.55 -8.06 -6.47
C ALA A 81 -1.45 -9.04 -6.90
N LEU A 82 -0.36 -8.56 -7.50
CA LEU A 82 0.76 -9.41 -7.90
C LEU A 82 1.55 -9.96 -6.71
N LEU A 83 1.53 -9.31 -5.53
CA LEU A 83 2.10 -9.88 -4.30
C LEU A 83 1.44 -11.21 -3.92
N ALA A 84 0.21 -11.47 -4.38
CA ALA A 84 -0.48 -12.74 -4.19
C ALA A 84 0.25 -13.94 -4.82
N PHE A 85 1.12 -13.70 -5.81
CA PHE A 85 1.92 -14.75 -6.46
C PHE A 85 3.29 -14.97 -5.79
N THR A 86 3.56 -14.31 -4.67
CA THR A 86 4.83 -14.45 -3.95
C THR A 86 4.77 -15.55 -2.88
N GLY A 87 5.90 -16.21 -2.67
CA GLY A 87 6.04 -17.30 -1.70
C GLY A 87 7.49 -17.74 -1.51
N PRO A 88 7.71 -18.96 -1.02
CA PRO A 88 9.05 -19.50 -0.81
C PRO A 88 9.89 -19.43 -2.09
N GLY A 89 11.10 -18.88 -2.00
CA GLY A 89 12.02 -18.76 -3.13
C GLY A 89 11.79 -17.57 -4.07
N THR A 90 10.74 -16.75 -3.86
CA THR A 90 10.44 -15.59 -4.71
C THR A 90 10.91 -14.25 -4.11
N LEU A 91 11.98 -14.25 -3.32
CA LEU A 91 12.44 -13.06 -2.56
C LEU A 91 12.62 -11.82 -3.45
N ALA A 92 13.32 -11.97 -4.57
CA ALA A 92 13.59 -10.85 -5.47
C ALA A 92 12.31 -10.25 -6.07
N LEU A 93 11.35 -11.10 -6.43
CA LEU A 93 10.04 -10.68 -6.94
C LEU A 93 9.25 -9.94 -5.85
N ALA A 94 9.21 -10.49 -4.64
CA ALA A 94 8.51 -9.88 -3.50
C ALA A 94 9.09 -8.50 -3.15
N VAL A 95 10.42 -8.37 -3.12
CA VAL A 95 11.10 -7.09 -2.91
C VAL A 95 10.77 -6.10 -4.03
N ALA A 96 10.88 -6.51 -5.29
CA ALA A 96 10.61 -5.62 -6.43
C ALA A 96 9.16 -5.12 -6.43
N LEU A 97 8.19 -6.02 -6.21
CA LEU A 97 6.78 -5.68 -6.15
C LEU A 97 6.46 -4.79 -4.94
N LEU A 98 7.05 -5.06 -3.77
CA LEU A 98 6.88 -4.23 -2.56
C LEU A 98 7.44 -2.82 -2.77
N VAL A 99 8.64 -2.71 -3.35
CA VAL A 99 9.26 -1.41 -3.65
C VAL A 99 8.37 -0.61 -4.59
N PHE A 100 7.89 -1.25 -5.65
CA PHE A 100 7.04 -0.62 -6.66
C PHE A 100 5.65 -0.26 -6.12
N SER A 101 4.97 -1.16 -5.41
CA SER A 101 3.66 -0.87 -4.80
C SER A 101 3.75 0.28 -3.81
N ASN A 102 4.77 0.29 -2.95
CA ASN A 102 4.98 1.36 -1.97
C ASN A 102 5.38 2.69 -2.64
N PHE A 103 6.13 2.63 -3.75
CA PHE A 103 6.50 3.80 -4.52
C PHE A 103 5.26 4.45 -5.15
N CYS A 104 4.41 3.65 -5.80
CA CYS A 104 3.14 4.07 -6.36
C CYS A 104 2.22 4.66 -5.28
N PHE A 105 2.10 3.99 -4.13
CA PHE A 105 1.37 4.47 -2.96
C PHE A 105 1.85 5.87 -2.55
N GLY A 106 3.15 6.05 -2.31
CA GLY A 106 3.71 7.31 -1.82
C GLY A 106 3.61 8.44 -2.84
N CYS A 107 3.77 8.13 -4.13
CA CYS A 107 3.51 9.12 -5.19
C CYS A 107 2.04 9.54 -5.22
N GLY A 108 1.11 8.60 -5.05
CA GLY A 108 -0.32 8.88 -4.98
C GLY A 108 -0.68 9.77 -3.78
N GLU A 109 -0.15 9.49 -2.59
CA GLU A 109 -0.32 10.34 -1.41
C GLU A 109 0.20 11.77 -1.63
N ASN A 110 1.38 11.93 -2.24
CA ASN A 110 1.90 13.25 -2.60
C ASN A 110 0.97 14.00 -3.56
N LEU A 111 0.38 13.31 -4.54
CA LEU A 111 -0.57 13.89 -5.49
C LEU A 111 -1.89 14.29 -4.80
N VAL A 112 -2.40 13.49 -3.87
CA VAL A 112 -3.57 13.84 -3.06
C VAL A 112 -3.30 15.05 -2.19
N ALA A 113 -2.15 15.10 -1.52
CA ALA A 113 -1.75 16.26 -0.75
C ALA A 113 -1.67 17.53 -1.62
N ALA A 114 -1.22 17.41 -2.87
CA ALA A 114 -1.17 18.52 -3.82
C ALA A 114 -2.55 19.02 -4.30
N PHE A 115 -3.62 18.23 -4.16
CA PHE A 115 -5.00 18.66 -4.42
C PHE A 115 -5.61 19.41 -3.23
N LEU A 116 -5.13 19.17 -2.01
CA LEU A 116 -5.76 19.68 -0.80
C LEU A 116 -5.89 21.23 -0.76
N PRO A 117 -4.89 22.02 -1.17
CA PRO A 117 -5.00 23.49 -1.21
C PRO A 117 -5.99 24.01 -2.26
N GLU A 118 -6.30 23.21 -3.28
CA GLU A 118 -7.32 23.55 -4.29
C GLU A 118 -8.74 23.26 -3.79
N LEU A 119 -8.89 22.25 -2.92
CA LEU A 119 -10.18 21.80 -2.38
C LEU A 119 -10.64 22.58 -1.15
N ALA A 120 -9.71 23.07 -0.32
CA ALA A 120 -10.02 23.80 0.91
C ALA A 120 -9.05 24.97 1.13
N ARG A 121 -9.55 26.07 1.69
CA ARG A 121 -8.77 27.29 1.98
C ARG A 121 -8.88 27.69 3.46
N GLY A 122 -7.80 28.26 3.99
CA GLY A 122 -7.76 28.79 5.36
C GLY A 122 -8.00 27.73 6.44
N GLU A 123 -8.80 28.07 7.45
CA GLU A 123 -9.06 27.21 8.63
C GLU A 123 -9.80 25.90 8.30
N SER A 124 -10.43 25.79 7.12
CA SER A 124 -11.13 24.57 6.69
C SER A 124 -10.20 23.43 6.26
N LEU A 125 -8.94 23.74 5.93
CA LEU A 125 -7.95 22.77 5.44
C LEU A 125 -7.70 21.64 6.45
N GLY A 126 -7.50 21.98 7.72
CA GLY A 126 -7.26 21.01 8.78
C GLY A 126 -8.47 20.11 9.04
N ARG A 127 -9.70 20.64 8.91
CA ARG A 127 -10.93 19.84 9.06
C ARG A 127 -11.10 18.86 7.91
N VAL A 128 -10.91 19.30 6.66
CA VAL A 128 -11.05 18.44 5.49
C VAL A 128 -10.00 17.33 5.51
N SER A 129 -8.75 17.65 5.83
CA SER A 129 -7.69 16.66 6.01
C SER A 129 -8.01 15.68 7.14
N GLY A 130 -8.46 16.17 8.30
CA GLY A 130 -8.83 15.31 9.43
C GLY A 130 -9.98 14.35 9.11
N TRP A 131 -10.98 14.80 8.35
CA TRP A 131 -12.06 13.91 7.86
C TRP A 131 -11.52 12.86 6.89
N GLY A 132 -10.68 13.25 5.93
CA GLY A 132 -10.03 12.32 5.00
C GLY A 132 -9.25 11.24 5.72
N TRP A 133 -8.42 11.64 6.70
CA TRP A 133 -7.63 10.74 7.52
C TRP A 133 -8.50 9.81 8.39
N SER A 134 -9.52 10.34 9.07
CA SER A 134 -10.42 9.53 9.91
C SER A 134 -11.17 8.47 9.11
N LEU A 135 -11.68 8.86 7.93
CA LEU A 135 -12.34 7.93 7.02
C LEU A 135 -11.32 6.92 6.47
N GLY A 136 -10.10 7.37 6.17
CA GLY A 136 -8.94 6.54 5.88
C GLY A 136 -8.74 5.43 6.90
N TYR A 137 -8.64 5.78 8.18
CA TYR A 137 -8.47 4.81 9.27
C TYR A 137 -9.61 3.80 9.34
N LEU A 138 -10.86 4.23 9.17
CA LEU A 138 -12.01 3.32 9.15
C LEU A 138 -11.90 2.31 7.99
N GLY A 139 -11.49 2.75 6.80
CA GLY A 139 -11.25 1.86 5.66
C GLY A 139 -10.10 0.89 5.88
N GLY A 140 -8.99 1.37 6.46
CA GLY A 140 -7.84 0.54 6.82
C GLY A 140 -8.18 -0.52 7.87
N LEU A 141 -8.95 -0.15 8.91
CA LEU A 141 -9.42 -1.07 9.95
C LEU A 141 -10.43 -2.07 9.41
N LEU A 142 -11.35 -1.66 8.54
CA LEU A 142 -12.31 -2.55 7.90
C LEU A 142 -11.58 -3.59 7.03
N THR A 143 -10.64 -3.14 6.19
CA THR A 143 -9.85 -4.01 5.32
C THR A 143 -9.02 -5.00 6.15
N LEU A 144 -8.36 -4.52 7.20
CA LEU A 144 -7.61 -5.36 8.11
C LEU A 144 -8.51 -6.36 8.84
N GLY A 145 -9.67 -5.94 9.33
CA GLY A 145 -10.64 -6.80 9.99
C GLY A 145 -11.14 -7.92 9.07
N LEU A 146 -11.46 -7.61 7.81
CA LEU A 146 -11.83 -8.60 6.80
C LEU A 146 -10.70 -9.59 6.53
N CYS A 147 -9.47 -9.09 6.35
CA CYS A 147 -8.30 -9.93 6.12
C CYS A 147 -8.02 -10.85 7.31
N LEU A 148 -8.01 -10.31 8.54
CA LEU A 148 -7.78 -11.10 9.74
C LEU A 148 -8.89 -12.11 10.01
N GLY A 149 -10.16 -11.74 9.79
CA GLY A 149 -11.27 -12.67 9.87
C GLY A 149 -11.09 -13.87 8.92
N TYR A 150 -10.64 -13.59 7.69
CA TYR A 150 -10.32 -14.65 6.73
C TYR A 150 -9.10 -15.49 7.15
N VAL A 151 -8.02 -14.86 7.62
CA VAL A 151 -6.81 -15.54 8.13
C VAL A 151 -7.17 -16.50 9.26
N ILE A 152 -7.93 -16.03 10.26
CA ILE A 152 -8.36 -16.84 11.41
C ILE A 152 -9.21 -18.03 10.95
N TRP A 153 -10.16 -17.79 10.05
CA TRP A 153 -10.98 -18.86 9.47
C TRP A 153 -10.12 -19.88 8.71
N ALA A 154 -9.17 -19.43 7.89
CA ALA A 154 -8.31 -20.30 7.09
C ALA A 154 -7.37 -21.13 7.98
N GLN A 155 -6.79 -20.52 9.02
CA GLN A 155 -5.96 -21.21 10.01
C GLN A 155 -6.77 -22.26 10.79
N ALA A 156 -8.03 -21.98 11.13
CA ALA A 156 -8.91 -22.97 11.77
C ALA A 156 -9.20 -24.19 10.88
N HIS A 157 -9.07 -24.04 9.55
CA HIS A 157 -9.17 -25.15 8.59
C HIS A 157 -7.80 -25.76 8.23
N GLY A 158 -6.73 -25.40 8.95
CA GLY A 158 -5.39 -25.94 8.74
C GLY A 158 -4.70 -25.44 7.47
N GLN A 159 -5.13 -24.30 6.92
CA GLN A 159 -4.45 -23.71 5.76
C GLN A 159 -3.12 -23.07 6.15
N GLU A 160 -2.12 -23.26 5.29
CA GLU A 160 -0.80 -22.66 5.43
C GLU A 160 -0.80 -21.20 4.94
N PRO A 161 0.13 -20.33 5.42
CA PRO A 161 0.17 -18.92 5.02
C PRO A 161 0.24 -18.66 3.53
N GLN A 162 0.87 -19.55 2.76
CA GLN A 162 0.96 -19.49 1.30
C GLN A 162 -0.42 -19.60 0.62
N GLN A 163 -1.43 -20.12 1.32
CA GLN A 163 -2.78 -20.29 0.79
C GLN A 163 -3.66 -19.09 1.12
N PHE A 164 -3.57 -18.56 2.34
CA PHE A 164 -4.46 -17.48 2.78
C PHE A 164 -3.92 -16.07 2.55
N VAL A 165 -2.60 -15.85 2.55
CA VAL A 165 -2.01 -14.51 2.31
C VAL A 165 -2.27 -13.98 0.89
N PRO A 166 -2.23 -14.81 -0.18
CA PRO A 166 -2.64 -14.35 -1.50
C PRO A 166 -4.06 -13.77 -1.53
N VAL A 167 -4.99 -14.37 -0.79
CA VAL A 167 -6.38 -13.90 -0.72
C VAL A 167 -6.48 -12.56 0.00
N THR A 168 -5.71 -12.35 1.08
CA THR A 168 -5.70 -11.04 1.75
C THR A 168 -5.13 -9.95 0.85
N MET A 169 -4.12 -10.25 0.03
CA MET A 169 -3.60 -9.30 -0.97
C MET A 169 -4.65 -8.93 -2.02
N LEU A 170 -5.44 -9.91 -2.49
CA LEU A 170 -6.54 -9.66 -3.43
C LEU A 170 -7.68 -8.86 -2.79
N ILE A 171 -8.04 -9.14 -1.52
CA ILE A 171 -9.02 -8.35 -0.76
C ILE A 171 -8.53 -6.90 -0.65
N THR A 172 -7.27 -6.69 -0.26
CA THR A 172 -6.69 -5.35 -0.15
C THR A 172 -6.68 -4.63 -1.50
N ALA A 173 -6.28 -5.31 -2.58
CA ALA A 173 -6.28 -4.74 -3.92
C ALA A 173 -7.71 -4.37 -4.38
N ALA A 174 -8.70 -5.23 -4.11
CA ALA A 174 -10.10 -4.97 -4.44
C ALA A 174 -10.66 -3.78 -3.65
N THR A 175 -10.37 -3.69 -2.35
CA THR A 175 -10.79 -2.55 -1.52
C THR A 175 -10.13 -1.25 -1.96
N PHE A 176 -8.87 -1.31 -2.42
CA PHE A 176 -8.17 -0.13 -2.91
C PHE A 176 -8.68 0.30 -4.31
N ALA A 177 -9.20 -0.64 -5.11
CA ALA A 177 -9.79 -0.33 -6.42
C ALA A 177 -11.22 0.25 -6.36
N ALA A 178 -11.91 0.12 -5.21
CA ALA A 178 -13.30 0.52 -5.01
C ALA A 178 -13.46 2.01 -4.63
#